data_AF-A0A665WGZ4-F1
#
_entry.id   AF-A0A665WGZ4-F1
#
_cell.length_a   1.000
_cell.length_b   1.000
_cell.length_c   1.000
_cell.angle_alpha   90.00
_cell.angle_beta   90.00
_cell.angle_gamma   90.00
#
_symmetry.space_group_name_H-M   'P 1'
#
loop_
_entity.id
_entity.type
_entity.pdbx_description
1 polymer ?
#
loop_
_entity_poly.entity_id
_entity_poly.type
_entity_poly.pdbx_seq_one_letter_code
_entity_poly.pdbx_strand_id
1 'polypeptide(L)'
;PDLRSPVEVPWRFAPKWEDLPEHHEGLGFSIRGGSEHGVGIYVSLVEPGSSAEREGLRIGDQIVTVNDLVFVIICHDEAVHILKTGHHLLMKVRDVGHERMQTQLLWWILLILHLFSTEI
;
A
#
# COMPACT_ATOMS: atom_id res chain seq x y z
N PRO A 1 10.76 19.70 33.41
CA PRO A 1 11.69 20.77 32.96
C PRO A 1 12.99 20.11 32.48
N ASP A 2 13.12 19.86 31.19
CA ASP A 2 13.45 20.93 30.25
C ASP A 2 12.86 20.64 28.86
N LEU A 3 11.97 21.50 28.39
CA LEU A 3 11.60 21.55 26.97
C LEU A 3 12.77 22.22 26.26
N ARG A 4 13.54 21.46 25.46
CA ARG A 4 14.54 22.10 24.59
C ARG A 4 13.83 23.11 23.71
N SER A 5 14.33 24.35 23.71
CA SER A 5 13.92 25.37 22.75
C SER A 5 14.12 24.82 21.33
N PRO A 6 13.19 25.10 20.40
CA PRO A 6 13.40 24.75 19.00
C PRO A 6 14.70 25.39 18.52
N VAL A 7 15.58 24.60 17.91
CA VAL A 7 16.75 25.14 17.22
C VAL A 7 16.24 25.89 15.99
N GLU A 8 16.25 27.22 16.02
CA GLU A 8 15.95 28.04 14.85
C GLU A 8 17.07 27.84 13.82
N VAL A 9 16.79 27.03 12.80
CA VAL A 9 17.65 26.95 11.63
C VAL A 9 17.49 28.26 10.85
N PRO A 10 18.58 29.00 10.58
CA PRO A 10 18.49 30.23 9.81
C PRO A 10 17.87 29.92 8.45
N TRP A 11 16.87 30.69 8.02
CA TRP A 11 16.14 30.52 6.75
C TRP A 11 17.05 30.40 5.51
N ARG A 12 18.31 30.82 5.62
CA ARG A 12 19.35 30.69 4.59
C ARG A 12 19.85 29.25 4.37
N PHE A 13 19.56 28.34 5.31
CA PHE A 13 19.95 26.93 5.30
C PHE A 13 18.75 25.97 5.31
N ALA A 14 17.51 26.50 5.31
CA ALA A 14 16.36 25.65 5.04
C ALA A 14 16.49 25.12 3.60
N PRO A 15 16.27 23.82 3.35
CA PRO A 15 16.18 23.32 1.98
C PRO A 15 15.14 24.18 1.25
N LYS A 16 15.46 24.61 0.03
CA LYS A 16 14.45 25.22 -0.84
C LYS A 16 13.30 24.22 -0.94
N TRP A 17 12.08 24.72 -0.83
CA TRP A 17 10.89 23.86 -0.90
C TRP A 17 10.80 23.16 -2.27
N GLU A 18 11.50 23.68 -3.29
CA GLU A 18 11.70 23.08 -4.61
C GLU A 18 12.71 21.91 -4.67
N ASP A 19 13.53 21.70 -3.64
CA ASP A 19 14.55 20.61 -3.58
C ASP A 19 14.17 19.48 -2.62
N LEU A 20 13.05 19.62 -1.89
CA LEU A 20 12.44 18.44 -1.28
C LEU A 20 11.89 17.60 -2.42
N PRO A 21 12.11 16.28 -2.45
CA PRO A 21 11.30 15.46 -3.33
C PRO A 21 9.86 15.71 -2.88
N GLU A 22 9.13 16.52 -3.65
CA GLU A 22 7.72 16.27 -3.87
C GLU A 22 7.67 14.90 -4.55
N HIS A 23 7.95 13.86 -3.76
CA HIS A 23 7.22 12.65 -3.89
C HIS A 23 5.78 13.09 -3.64
N HIS A 24 5.10 13.48 -4.72
CA HIS A 24 3.84 12.83 -5.04
C HIS A 24 4.11 11.31 -5.07
N GLU A 25 4.47 10.77 -3.90
CA GLU A 25 4.25 9.39 -3.53
C GLU A 25 2.76 9.27 -3.76
N GLY A 26 2.40 8.68 -4.90
CA GLY A 26 1.07 8.16 -5.05
C GLY A 26 0.76 7.28 -3.84
N LEU A 27 -0.47 6.82 -3.72
CA LEU A 27 -0.87 6.00 -2.58
C LEU A 27 -0.03 4.70 -2.40
N GLY A 28 0.88 4.40 -3.33
CA GLY A 28 1.73 3.21 -3.33
C GLY A 28 1.02 2.02 -3.95
N PHE A 29 -0.13 2.24 -4.59
CA PHE A 29 -0.90 1.19 -5.23
C PHE A 29 -1.75 1.73 -6.38
N SER A 30 -2.17 0.83 -7.26
CA SER A 30 -3.09 1.10 -8.36
C SER A 30 -4.36 0.28 -8.19
N ILE A 31 -5.47 0.77 -8.76
CA ILE A 31 -6.75 0.07 -8.75
C ILE A 31 -7.21 -0.29 -10.18
N ARG A 32 -8.12 -1.26 -10.26
CA ARG A 32 -8.81 -1.69 -11.48
C ARG A 32 -10.25 -2.11 -11.14
N GLY A 33 -11.06 -2.32 -12.17
CA GLY A 33 -12.47 -2.65 -12.01
C GLY A 33 -13.31 -1.40 -11.74
N GLY A 34 -14.57 -1.60 -11.38
CA GLY A 34 -15.57 -0.55 -11.30
C GLY A 34 -16.95 -1.11 -11.62
N SER A 35 -17.98 -0.59 -10.95
CA SER A 35 -19.35 -1.09 -11.09
C SER A 35 -19.89 -0.96 -12.52
N GLU A 36 -19.38 -0.02 -13.32
CA GLU A 36 -19.71 0.11 -14.74
C GLU A 36 -19.32 -1.12 -15.57
N HIS A 37 -18.38 -1.93 -15.07
CA HIS A 37 -17.98 -3.20 -15.64
C HIS A 37 -18.61 -4.42 -14.94
N GLY A 38 -19.53 -4.19 -13.98
CA GLY A 38 -20.18 -5.25 -13.20
C GLY A 38 -19.26 -5.92 -12.17
N VAL A 39 -18.14 -5.29 -11.82
CA VAL A 39 -17.16 -5.81 -10.86
C VAL A 39 -16.83 -4.77 -9.79
N GLY A 40 -16.33 -5.20 -8.63
CA GLY A 40 -15.85 -4.28 -7.58
C GLY A 40 -14.51 -3.61 -7.93
N ILE A 41 -13.99 -2.80 -7.00
CA ILE A 41 -12.67 -2.20 -7.08
C ILE A 41 -11.61 -3.16 -6.51
N TYR A 42 -10.55 -3.42 -7.28
CA TYR A 42 -9.45 -4.30 -6.90
C TYR A 42 -8.10 -3.62 -7.03
N VAL A 43 -7.16 -4.00 -6.17
CA VAL A 43 -5.77 -3.58 -6.27
C VAL A 43 -5.09 -4.30 -7.44
N SER A 44 -4.52 -3.54 -8.36
CA SER A 44 -3.81 -4.04 -9.55
C SER A 44 -2.29 -4.02 -9.41
N LEU A 45 -1.76 -3.11 -8.60
CA LEU A 45 -0.33 -2.95 -8.32
C LEU A 45 -0.15 -2.49 -6.89
N VAL A 46 0.92 -2.92 -6.24
CA VAL A 46 1.43 -2.33 -5.00
C VAL A 46 2.91 -2.03 -5.25
N GLU A 47 3.33 -0.80 -5.01
CA GLU A 47 4.71 -0.35 -5.22
C GLU A 47 5.62 -0.88 -4.08
N PRO A 48 6.77 -1.49 -4.41
CA PRO A 48 7.72 -1.96 -3.40
C PRO A 48 8.26 -0.80 -2.53
N GLY A 49 8.33 -1.00 -1.22
CA GLY A 49 8.77 0.00 -0.26
C GLY A 49 7.73 1.09 0.05
N SER A 50 6.56 1.05 -0.58
CA SER A 50 5.50 2.02 -0.34
C SER A 50 4.83 1.84 1.02
N SER A 51 4.11 2.87 1.47
CA SER A 51 3.26 2.78 2.65
C SER A 51 2.17 1.71 2.47
N ALA A 52 1.60 1.54 1.28
CA ALA A 52 0.61 0.49 1.00
C ALA A 52 1.19 -0.93 1.21
N GLU A 53 2.41 -1.19 0.76
CA GLU A 53 3.06 -2.49 0.97
C GLU A 53 3.29 -2.77 2.46
N ARG A 54 3.78 -1.77 3.21
CA ARG A 54 4.07 -1.83 4.65
C ARG A 54 2.82 -2.07 5.49
N GLU A 55 1.69 -1.45 5.13
CA GLU A 55 0.39 -1.66 5.77
C GLU A 55 -0.26 -3.01 5.38
N GLY A 56 0.38 -3.77 4.50
CA GLY A 56 -0.05 -5.14 4.17
C GLY A 56 -0.99 -5.24 2.97
N LEU A 57 -1.22 -4.16 2.22
CA LEU A 57 -2.02 -4.20 0.99
C LEU A 57 -1.34 -5.10 -0.05
N ARG A 58 -2.12 -5.91 -0.77
CA ARG A 58 -1.62 -6.84 -1.78
C ARG A 58 -2.36 -6.69 -3.10
N ILE A 59 -1.67 -7.05 -4.18
CA ILE A 59 -2.29 -7.17 -5.50
C ILE A 59 -3.38 -8.24 -5.41
N GLY A 60 -4.56 -7.92 -5.95
CA GLY A 60 -5.73 -8.81 -5.91
C GLY A 60 -6.71 -8.53 -4.78
N ASP A 61 -6.32 -7.73 -3.77
CA ASP A 61 -7.24 -7.31 -2.71
C ASP A 61 -8.44 -6.54 -3.29
N GLN A 62 -9.64 -6.84 -2.81
CA GLN A 62 -10.83 -6.07 -3.12
C GLN A 62 -11.03 -4.97 -2.08
N ILE A 63 -11.16 -3.72 -2.53
CA ILE A 63 -11.48 -2.60 -1.65
C ILE A 63 -12.99 -2.62 -1.38
N VAL A 64 -13.38 -2.79 -0.12
CA VAL A 64 -14.78 -2.91 0.30
C VAL A 64 -15.31 -1.58 0.82
N THR A 65 -14.51 -0.86 1.59
CA THR A 65 -14.86 0.48 2.08
C THR A 65 -13.65 1.40 2.17
N VAL A 66 -13.85 2.70 1.97
CA VAL A 66 -12.85 3.76 2.21
C VAL A 66 -13.52 4.91 2.95
N ASN A 67 -13.01 5.29 4.11
CA ASN A 67 -13.57 6.40 4.92
C ASN A 67 -15.10 6.30 5.09
N ASP A 68 -15.57 5.10 5.42
CA ASP A 68 -16.99 4.74 5.58
C ASP A 68 -17.86 4.76 4.30
N LEU A 69 -17.27 5.06 3.13
CA LEU A 69 -17.92 4.92 1.83
C LEU A 69 -17.80 3.48 1.33
N VAL A 70 -18.90 2.96 0.77
CA VAL A 70 -18.96 1.60 0.23
C VAL A 70 -18.36 1.56 -1.18
N PHE A 71 -17.32 0.75 -1.36
CA PHE A 71 -16.58 0.59 -2.63
C PHE A 71 -17.00 -0.66 -3.42
N VAL A 72 -18.03 -1.38 -2.97
CA VAL A 72 -18.51 -2.61 -3.62
C VAL A 72 -19.25 -2.33 -4.93
N ILE A 73 -19.93 -1.18 -5.02
CA ILE A 73 -20.78 -0.79 -6.16
C ILE A 73 -20.39 0.58 -6.74
N ILE A 74 -19.15 1.00 -6.52
CA ILE A 74 -18.66 2.31 -6.95
C ILE A 74 -18.08 2.24 -8.37
N CYS A 75 -18.28 3.31 -9.15
CA CYS A 75 -17.68 3.43 -10.46
C CYS A 75 -16.16 3.68 -10.35
N HIS A 76 -15.40 3.26 -11.37
CA HIS A 76 -13.94 3.44 -11.36
C HIS A 76 -13.52 4.90 -11.16
N ASP A 77 -14.10 5.82 -11.93
CA ASP A 77 -13.73 7.24 -11.89
C ASP A 77 -13.99 7.87 -10.52
N GLU A 78 -15.09 7.50 -9.87
CA GLU A 78 -15.44 7.99 -8.54
C GLU A 78 -14.50 7.42 -7.48
N ALA A 79 -14.15 6.13 -7.57
CA ALA A 79 -13.16 5.52 -6.71
C ALA A 79 -11.80 6.22 -6.83
N VAL A 80 -11.34 6.49 -8.05
CA VAL A 80 -10.09 7.24 -8.30
C VAL A 80 -10.17 8.64 -7.70
N HIS A 81 -11.29 9.34 -7.87
CA HIS A 81 -11.49 10.67 -7.32
C HIS A 81 -11.38 10.68 -5.80
N ILE A 82 -12.09 9.78 -5.11
CA ILE A 82 -12.07 9.69 -3.63
C ILE A 82 -10.67 9.34 -3.12
N LEU A 83 -10.01 8.36 -3.76
CA LEU A 83 -8.68 7.92 -3.35
C LEU A 83 -7.63 9.03 -3.51
N LYS A 84 -7.69 9.81 -4.61
CA LYS A 84 -6.74 10.91 -4.87
C LYS A 84 -6.98 12.16 -4.03
N THR A 85 -8.22 12.41 -3.61
CA THR A 85 -8.59 13.60 -2.82
C THR A 85 -8.47 13.37 -1.32
N GLY A 86 -8.44 12.11 -0.87
CA GLY A 86 -8.33 11.76 0.54
C GLY A 86 -6.91 11.95 1.07
N HIS A 87 -6.77 12.81 2.09
CA HIS A 87 -5.50 12.98 2.82
C HIS A 87 -5.20 11.84 3.80
N HIS A 88 -6.24 11.12 4.25
CA HIS A 88 -6.13 9.94 5.11
C HIS A 88 -7.17 8.92 4.64
N LEU A 89 -6.73 7.73 4.27
CA LEU A 89 -7.59 6.67 3.74
C LEU A 89 -7.67 5.51 4.73
N LEU A 90 -8.80 5.39 5.43
CA LEU A 90 -9.13 4.21 6.20
C LEU A 90 -9.82 3.20 5.28
N MET A 91 -9.06 2.21 4.81
CA MET A 91 -9.55 1.21 3.86
C MET A 91 -9.83 -0.12 4.57
N LYS A 92 -10.97 -0.73 4.25
CA LYS A 92 -11.20 -2.16 4.54
C LYS A 92 -11.12 -2.93 3.25
N VAL A 93 -10.23 -3.92 3.23
CA VAL A 93 -10.01 -4.79 2.09
C VAL A 93 -10.46 -6.21 2.40
N ARG A 94 -10.87 -6.93 1.36
CA ARG A 94 -11.10 -8.37 1.39
C ARG A 94 -9.97 -9.02 0.61
N ASP A 95 -9.22 -9.89 1.28
CA ASP A 95 -8.29 -10.81 0.62
C ASP A 95 -9.12 -11.78 -0.24
N VAL A 96 -9.04 -11.63 -1.55
CA VAL A 96 -9.76 -12.48 -2.51
C VAL A 96 -8.91 -13.69 -2.93
N GLY A 97 -7.79 -13.92 -2.26
CA GLY A 97 -6.93 -15.08 -2.49
C GLY A 97 -6.11 -14.91 -3.77
N HIS A 98 -5.08 -14.07 -3.71
CA HIS A 98 -3.86 -14.41 -4.44
C HIS A 98 -3.09 -15.37 -3.54
N GLU A 99 -2.97 -16.62 -3.99
CA GLU A 99 -2.37 -17.73 -3.28
C GLU A 99 -1.18 -17.30 -2.40
N ARG A 100 -1.29 -17.55 -1.09
CA ARG A 100 -0.17 -17.53 -0.13
C ARG A 100 0.87 -18.62 -0.43
N MET A 101 1.10 -18.97 -1.69
CA MET A 101 1.95 -20.09 -2.09
C MET A 101 3.42 -19.74 -2.26
N GLN A 102 3.80 -18.46 -2.42
CA GLN A 102 5.23 -18.13 -2.61
C GLN A 102 6.04 -18.08 -1.30
N THR A 103 5.42 -17.72 -0.17
CA THR A 103 6.14 -17.65 1.12
C THR A 103 6.11 -18.94 1.92
N GLN A 104 5.33 -19.96 1.58
CA GLN A 104 5.37 -21.25 2.30
C GLN A 104 6.26 -22.28 1.61
N LEU A 105 6.33 -22.28 0.28
CA LEU A 105 7.14 -23.25 -0.48
C LEU A 105 8.64 -22.96 -0.40
N LEU A 106 9.07 -21.69 -0.42
CA LEU A 106 10.49 -21.36 -0.29
C LEU A 106 11.07 -21.80 1.05
N TRP A 107 10.31 -21.66 2.13
CA TRP A 107 10.72 -22.14 3.45
C TRP A 107 10.73 -23.66 3.54
N TRP A 108 9.77 -24.34 2.90
CA TRP A 108 9.77 -25.79 2.78
C TRP A 108 10.95 -26.32 1.99
N ILE A 109 11.30 -25.69 0.87
CA ILE A 109 12.45 -26.06 0.04
C ILE A 109 13.75 -25.82 0.83
N LEU A 110 13.88 -24.69 1.54
CA LEU A 110 15.05 -24.42 2.39
C LEU A 110 15.14 -25.40 3.57
N LEU A 111 14.02 -25.78 4.21
CA LEU A 111 13.98 -26.78 5.27
C LEU A 111 14.42 -28.16 4.76
N ILE A 112 13.94 -28.56 3.58
CA ILE A 112 14.29 -29.82 2.92
C ILE A 112 15.78 -29.83 2.58
N LEU A 113 16.32 -28.76 1.98
CA LEU A 113 17.75 -28.64 1.67
C LEU A 113 18.61 -28.69 2.94
N HIS A 114 18.14 -28.10 4.06
CA HIS A 114 18.85 -28.16 5.34
C HIS A 114 18.84 -29.57 5.96
N LEU A 115 17.72 -30.30 5.86
CA LEU A 115 17.61 -31.69 6.29
C LEU A 115 18.55 -32.60 5.49
N PHE A 116 18.65 -32.43 4.17
CA PHE A 116 19.57 -33.22 3.34
C PHE A 116 21.05 -32.83 3.47
N SER A 117 21.36 -31.65 4.01
CA SER A 117 22.74 -31.22 4.26
C SER A 117 23.30 -31.73 5.58
N THR A 118 22.48 -32.33 6.45
CA THR A 118 22.91 -32.87 7.76
C THR A 118 23.16 -34.39 7.74
N GLU A 119 22.95 -35.05 6.59
CA GLU A 119 23.20 -36.48 6.38
C GLU A 119 24.44 -36.78 5.51
N ILE A 120 25.39 -35.84 5.36
CA ILE A 120 26.71 -36.08 4.72
C ILE A 120 27.84 -35.67 5.66
#